data_AF-A0A2A3Y0T7-F1
#
_entry.id   AF-A0A2A3Y0T7-F1
#
_cell.length_a   1.000
_cell.length_b   1.000
_cell.length_c   1.000
_cell.angle_alpha   90.00
_cell.angle_beta   90.00
_cell.angle_gamma   90.00
#
_symmetry.space_group_name_H-M   'P 1'
#
loop_
_entity.id
_entity.type
_entity.pdbx_description
1 polymer ?
#
loop_
_entity_poly.entity_id
_entity_poly.type
_entity_poly.pdbx_seq_one_letter_code
_entity_poly.pdbx_strand_id
1 'polypeptide(L)'
;MFRIVSRSSSRIISMTTDEGQHVFISYVREDKERVDRLCEMLKAAQIPFWRDLKNLEPGDDWKLKIKEAIRKNSLVFLACFSDNSRNRPRNNMNEELHLAVEEFRKMPPGETWIIPIRFDDGSVPDWEISSNRSLNDINRVDLFGNSYPEQAVALTNKINKLMGANDNAATTRAFVEESQSQERPELLRILTKEMIVNPAKQIELDDLITQEVRSALEILNDKGRHSSQVGSGTNEDQIRNLVKLANEDWEAVRPFCYSLAVAARWGTRDSLSPWVAGIKSIVSAAHKHHDGYEAINNIRHIAAVAVLAVAALACSAHSKWENFKILLADPSVPENYHVGSSIGVLDATGYWKPFDTSSLLPTIFMYAETTGDDPIEILRKYDDRKIGKLYTPIPDWLHSVMKPIFKWSEEEHTQNYHRSEIMLGVVGQDIAIQDALMNGHNLEYARSNWFGRCTWVLRHASKSPIEQMKSELLRDGSSWAPLQAGLFGGNMDRASKAIDSYNNDYHQLSRSRAF
;
A
#
# COMPACT_ATOMS: atom_id res chain seq x y z
N MET A 1 -40.49 37.45 9.36
CA MET A 1 -39.29 36.90 10.05
C MET A 1 -38.62 35.96 9.07
N PHE A 2 -37.39 36.31 8.67
CA PHE A 2 -36.75 35.90 7.42
C PHE A 2 -36.38 34.42 7.34
N ARG A 3 -36.63 33.83 6.16
CA ARG A 3 -36.14 32.53 5.69
C ARG A 3 -34.98 32.82 4.74
N ILE A 4 -33.75 32.53 5.15
CA ILE A 4 -32.57 32.66 4.27
C ILE A 4 -32.18 31.27 3.78
N VAL A 5 -32.44 31.04 2.50
CA VAL A 5 -31.80 30.00 1.70
C VAL A 5 -30.42 30.54 1.32
N SER A 6 -29.34 29.92 1.80
CA SER A 6 -27.98 30.19 1.32
C SER A 6 -27.53 29.04 0.43
N ARG A 7 -27.55 29.27 -0.90
CA ARG A 7 -26.79 28.50 -1.87
C ARG A 7 -25.31 28.90 -1.72
N SER A 8 -24.47 28.01 -1.18
CA SER A 8 -23.02 28.19 -1.22
C SER A 8 -22.53 28.08 -2.67
N SER A 9 -22.13 29.22 -3.23
CA SER A 9 -21.37 29.29 -4.48
C SER A 9 -19.93 28.83 -4.23
N SER A 10 -19.43 27.94 -5.09
CA SER A 10 -18.07 27.43 -5.10
C SER A 10 -17.06 28.59 -5.22
N ARG A 11 -16.24 28.82 -4.18
CA ARG A 11 -15.14 29.79 -4.20
C ARG A 11 -13.93 29.21 -4.95
N ILE A 12 -13.34 30.06 -5.79
CA ILE A 12 -12.13 29.86 -6.60
C ILE A 12 -10.91 29.70 -5.69
N ILE A 13 -9.99 28.79 -6.02
CA ILE A 13 -8.65 28.69 -5.42
C ILE A 13 -7.62 29.12 -6.48
N SER A 14 -7.22 30.39 -6.46
CA SER A 14 -5.99 30.86 -7.13
C SER A 14 -4.93 31.08 -6.05
N MET A 15 -3.81 30.36 -6.10
CA MET A 15 -2.60 30.76 -5.39
C MET A 15 -1.69 31.47 -6.39
N THR A 16 -2.11 32.67 -6.80
CA THR A 16 -1.26 33.59 -7.57
C THR A 16 -0.56 34.50 -6.58
N THR A 17 0.74 34.30 -6.39
CA THR A 17 1.61 35.38 -5.90
C THR A 17 1.85 36.32 -7.09
N ASP A 18 1.61 37.62 -6.89
CA ASP A 18 1.52 38.65 -7.94
C ASP A 18 2.83 38.90 -8.73
N GLU A 19 3.90 38.13 -8.48
CA GLU A 19 5.20 38.23 -9.16
C GLU A 19 5.93 36.87 -9.40
N GLY A 20 5.26 35.72 -9.25
CA GLY A 20 5.88 34.38 -9.34
C GLY A 20 5.76 33.65 -10.69
N GLN A 21 6.70 32.72 -10.97
CA GLN A 21 6.58 31.75 -12.07
C GLN A 21 5.42 30.77 -11.83
N HIS A 22 4.68 30.38 -12.87
CA HIS A 22 3.53 29.46 -12.74
C HIS A 22 3.39 28.49 -13.92
N VAL A 23 2.60 27.43 -13.71
CA VAL A 23 2.19 26.45 -14.73
C VAL A 23 0.86 26.86 -15.34
N PHE A 24 0.79 27.03 -16.66
CA PHE A 24 -0.47 27.30 -17.36
C PHE A 24 -1.13 25.99 -17.79
N ILE A 25 -2.41 25.80 -17.48
CA ILE A 25 -3.15 24.56 -17.80
C ILE A 25 -4.23 24.85 -18.85
N SER A 26 -4.05 24.32 -20.06
CA SER A 26 -4.98 24.47 -21.18
C SER A 26 -5.79 23.18 -21.38
N TYR A 27 -7.12 23.29 -21.35
CA TYR A 27 -8.04 22.16 -21.40
C TYR A 27 -9.42 22.57 -21.93
N VAL A 28 -10.21 21.59 -22.40
CA VAL A 28 -11.63 21.81 -22.71
C VAL A 28 -12.50 21.70 -21.46
N ARG A 29 -13.58 22.48 -21.37
CA ARG A 29 -14.41 22.59 -20.16
C ARG A 29 -15.00 21.25 -19.70
N GLU A 30 -15.25 20.33 -20.61
CA GLU A 30 -15.76 18.99 -20.35
C GLU A 30 -14.79 18.14 -19.52
N ASP A 31 -13.49 18.43 -19.55
CA ASP A 31 -12.47 17.72 -18.75
C ASP A 31 -12.23 18.33 -17.37
N LYS A 32 -13.12 19.23 -16.91
CA LYS A 32 -12.97 19.95 -15.66
C LYS A 32 -12.63 19.04 -14.48
N GLU A 33 -13.31 17.91 -14.31
CA GLU A 33 -13.05 16.99 -13.20
C GLU A 33 -11.64 16.39 -13.23
N ARG A 34 -11.14 16.07 -14.43
CA ARG A 34 -9.78 15.53 -14.60
C ARG A 34 -8.73 16.60 -14.33
N VAL A 35 -9.02 17.84 -14.72
CA VAL A 35 -8.16 19.00 -14.45
C VAL A 35 -8.23 19.44 -12.99
N ASP A 36 -9.37 19.29 -12.32
CA ASP A 36 -9.48 19.50 -10.87
C ASP A 36 -8.47 18.59 -10.14
N ARG A 37 -8.38 17.30 -10.51
CA ARG A 37 -7.37 16.37 -9.96
C ARG A 37 -5.93 16.78 -10.27
N LEU A 38 -5.65 17.21 -11.50
CA LEU A 38 -4.33 17.74 -11.88
C LEU A 38 -3.96 18.97 -11.04
N CYS A 39 -4.91 19.87 -10.79
CA CYS A 39 -4.70 21.05 -9.96
C CYS A 39 -4.48 20.70 -8.49
N GLU A 40 -5.22 19.74 -7.95
CA GLU A 40 -4.98 19.22 -6.60
C GLU A 40 -3.55 18.68 -6.48
N MET A 41 -3.11 17.87 -7.46
CA MET A 41 -1.73 17.39 -7.52
C MET A 41 -0.68 18.52 -7.55
N LEU A 42 -0.86 19.52 -8.42
CA LEU A 42 0.06 20.67 -8.50
C LEU A 42 0.04 21.51 -7.22
N LYS A 43 -1.13 21.67 -6.60
CA LYS A 43 -1.31 22.41 -5.34
C LYS A 43 -0.62 21.71 -4.18
N ALA A 44 -0.82 20.40 -4.04
CA ALA A 44 -0.12 19.56 -3.06
C ALA A 44 1.39 19.71 -3.23
N ALA A 45 1.84 19.84 -4.47
CA ALA A 45 3.23 20.04 -4.81
C ALA A 45 3.77 21.46 -4.57
N GLN A 46 2.95 22.39 -4.09
CA GLN A 46 3.27 23.82 -3.98
C GLN A 46 3.70 24.45 -5.30
N ILE A 47 3.27 23.87 -6.43
CA ILE A 47 3.54 24.41 -7.76
C ILE A 47 2.46 25.45 -8.06
N PRO A 48 2.81 26.74 -8.24
CA PRO A 48 1.85 27.74 -8.64
C PRO A 48 1.30 27.40 -10.02
N PHE A 49 -0.03 27.40 -10.17
CA PHE A 49 -0.67 27.11 -11.44
C PHE A 49 -1.75 28.14 -11.75
N TRP A 50 -2.02 28.31 -13.04
CA TRP A 50 -3.09 29.13 -13.56
C TRP A 50 -4.10 28.25 -14.28
N ARG A 51 -5.37 28.33 -13.85
CA ARG A 51 -6.49 27.58 -14.42
C ARG A 51 -7.67 28.48 -14.77
N ASP A 52 -8.13 28.36 -16.01
CA ASP A 52 -9.40 28.85 -16.56
C ASP A 52 -9.56 30.38 -16.75
N LEU A 53 -10.41 30.68 -17.73
CA LEU A 53 -10.72 31.92 -18.44
C LEU A 53 -11.92 32.70 -17.87
N LYS A 54 -12.37 32.38 -16.65
CA LYS A 54 -13.70 32.78 -16.14
C LYS A 54 -13.69 33.75 -14.97
N ASN A 55 -12.79 34.72 -14.95
CA ASN A 55 -12.94 35.94 -14.15
C ASN A 55 -12.42 37.15 -14.92
N LEU A 56 -13.02 37.38 -16.09
CA LEU A 56 -12.90 38.63 -16.81
C LEU A 56 -14.10 39.50 -16.42
N GLU A 57 -13.83 40.71 -15.95
CA GLU A 57 -14.90 41.67 -15.71
C GLU A 57 -15.54 42.06 -17.05
N PRO A 58 -16.84 42.46 -17.07
CA PRO A 58 -17.47 42.93 -18.29
C PRO A 58 -16.67 44.11 -18.89
N GLY A 59 -16.00 43.87 -20.03
CA GLY A 59 -15.18 44.88 -20.73
C GLY A 59 -13.70 44.52 -20.90
N ASP A 60 -13.21 43.45 -20.26
CA ASP A 60 -11.82 42.99 -20.44
C ASP A 60 -11.58 42.37 -21.83
N ASP A 61 -10.46 42.73 -22.47
CA ASP A 61 -9.99 42.06 -23.69
C ASP A 61 -9.36 40.70 -23.33
N TRP A 62 -10.18 39.66 -23.42
CA TRP A 62 -9.83 38.27 -23.12
C TRP A 62 -8.59 37.77 -23.89
N LYS A 63 -8.35 38.25 -25.12
CA LYS A 63 -7.18 37.82 -25.91
C LYS A 63 -5.89 38.41 -25.35
N LEU A 64 -5.93 39.63 -24.83
CA LEU A 64 -4.77 40.27 -24.22
C LEU A 64 -4.38 39.58 -22.91
N LYS A 65 -5.33 39.25 -22.02
CA LYS A 65 -5.00 38.60 -20.73
C LYS A 65 -4.45 37.18 -20.87
N ILE A 66 -4.98 36.37 -21.80
CA ILE A 66 -4.38 35.04 -22.10
C ILE A 66 -2.96 35.22 -22.61
N LYS A 67 -2.78 36.14 -23.56
CA LYS A 67 -1.47 36.43 -24.15
C LYS A 67 -0.50 36.94 -23.09
N GLU A 68 -0.95 37.72 -22.12
CA GLU A 68 -0.16 38.15 -20.98
C GLU A 68 0.15 37.03 -19.99
N ALA A 69 -0.81 36.16 -19.63
CA ALA A 69 -0.55 35.03 -18.74
C ALA A 69 0.43 34.02 -19.34
N ILE A 70 0.31 33.77 -20.65
CA ILE A 70 1.24 32.91 -21.39
C ILE A 70 2.62 33.57 -21.55
N ARG A 71 2.69 34.91 -21.73
CA ARG A 71 3.96 35.65 -21.91
C ARG A 71 4.68 36.03 -20.62
N LYS A 72 3.95 36.38 -19.57
CA LYS A 72 4.48 36.84 -18.28
C LYS A 72 4.53 35.65 -17.34
N ASN A 73 5.74 35.17 -17.08
CA ASN A 73 6.06 34.23 -16.00
C ASN A 73 5.45 32.81 -16.13
N SER A 74 4.94 32.39 -17.29
CA SER A 74 4.61 30.98 -17.52
C SER A 74 5.89 30.16 -17.68
N LEU A 75 6.14 29.27 -16.73
CA LEU A 75 7.29 28.37 -16.73
C LEU A 75 7.05 27.12 -17.59
N VAL A 76 5.83 26.61 -17.58
CA VAL A 76 5.40 25.42 -18.33
C VAL A 76 3.96 25.60 -18.78
N PHE A 77 3.68 25.21 -20.02
CA PHE A 77 2.34 25.11 -20.61
C PHE A 77 1.92 23.63 -20.70
N LEU A 78 0.90 23.25 -19.95
CA LEU A 78 0.29 21.92 -20.00
C LEU A 78 -0.87 21.92 -21.00
N ALA A 79 -0.76 21.15 -22.07
CA ALA A 79 -1.80 20.97 -23.08
C ALA A 79 -2.56 19.66 -22.83
N CYS A 80 -3.77 19.74 -22.28
CA CYS A 80 -4.54 18.57 -21.85
C CYS A 80 -5.48 18.05 -22.94
N PHE A 81 -5.18 16.86 -23.46
CA PHE A 81 -5.93 16.20 -24.51
C PHE A 81 -6.84 15.10 -23.96
N SER A 82 -8.04 15.03 -24.53
CA SER A 82 -9.03 13.98 -24.32
C SER A 82 -9.93 13.78 -25.55
N ASP A 83 -10.81 12.78 -25.50
CA ASP A 83 -11.87 12.55 -26.48
C ASP A 83 -12.78 13.78 -26.59
N ASN A 84 -13.04 14.48 -25.49
CA ASN A 84 -13.81 15.72 -25.50
C ASN A 84 -13.12 16.80 -26.35
N SER A 85 -11.80 16.93 -26.21
CA SER A 85 -11.01 17.90 -26.98
C SER A 85 -10.92 17.53 -28.47
N ARG A 86 -10.78 16.23 -28.79
CA ARG A 86 -10.64 15.73 -30.16
C ARG A 86 -11.96 15.76 -30.93
N ASN A 87 -13.07 15.49 -30.27
CA ASN A 87 -14.39 15.50 -30.88
C ASN A 87 -14.95 16.91 -31.13
N ARG A 88 -14.22 17.96 -30.73
CA ARG A 88 -14.58 19.36 -30.98
C ARG A 88 -13.48 20.10 -31.74
N PRO A 89 -13.56 20.12 -33.09
CA PRO A 89 -12.56 20.77 -33.95
C PRO A 89 -12.40 22.28 -33.68
N ARG A 90 -13.44 22.95 -33.17
CA ARG A 90 -13.39 24.34 -32.74
C ARG A 90 -13.63 24.42 -31.23
N ASN A 91 -12.59 24.75 -30.50
CA ASN A 91 -12.62 24.94 -29.05
C ASN A 91 -11.61 26.02 -28.65
N ASN A 92 -11.77 26.60 -27.46
CA ASN A 92 -10.90 27.68 -26.98
C ASN A 92 -9.46 27.21 -26.73
N MET A 93 -9.27 25.94 -26.36
CA MET A 93 -7.96 25.33 -26.15
C MET A 93 -7.10 25.38 -27.42
N ASN A 94 -7.68 25.25 -28.62
CA ASN A 94 -6.93 25.37 -29.88
C ASN A 94 -6.34 26.79 -30.07
N GLU A 95 -7.05 27.83 -29.65
CA GLU A 95 -6.56 29.21 -29.72
C GLU A 95 -5.43 29.45 -28.70
N GLU A 96 -5.57 28.92 -27.48
CA GLU A 96 -4.53 28.96 -26.45
C GLU A 96 -3.27 28.19 -26.89
N LEU A 97 -3.44 27.00 -27.49
CA LEU A 97 -2.35 26.19 -28.02
C LEU A 97 -1.62 26.91 -29.16
N HIS A 98 -2.35 27.61 -30.03
CA HIS A 98 -1.75 28.41 -31.09
C HIS A 98 -0.86 29.53 -30.50
N LEU A 99 -1.37 30.27 -29.51
CA LEU A 99 -0.60 31.30 -28.80
C LEU A 99 0.62 30.71 -28.08
N ALA A 100 0.47 29.56 -27.43
CA ALA A 100 1.57 28.87 -26.77
C ALA A 100 2.68 28.48 -27.78
N VAL A 101 2.30 27.94 -28.94
CA VAL A 101 3.25 27.60 -30.01
C VAL A 101 3.98 28.85 -30.53
N GLU A 102 3.28 29.97 -30.72
CA GLU A 102 3.91 31.24 -31.12
C GLU A 102 4.95 31.74 -30.11
N GLU A 103 4.68 31.58 -28.81
CA GLU A 103 5.65 31.96 -27.76
C GLU A 103 6.80 30.96 -27.65
N PHE A 104 6.52 29.65 -27.75
CA PHE A 104 7.55 28.62 -27.75
C PHE A 104 8.58 28.80 -28.88
N ARG A 105 8.15 29.25 -30.05
CA ARG A 105 9.04 29.56 -31.20
C ARG A 105 10.07 30.67 -30.92
N LYS A 106 9.86 31.49 -29.88
CA LYS A 106 10.80 32.56 -29.48
C LYS A 106 11.82 32.10 -28.45
N MET A 107 11.66 30.90 -27.89
CA MET A 107 12.54 30.35 -26.87
C MET A 107 13.81 29.75 -27.49
N PRO A 108 14.91 29.66 -26.72
CA PRO A 108 16.10 28.93 -27.15
C PRO A 108 15.79 27.48 -27.54
N PRO A 109 16.48 26.93 -28.56
CA PRO A 109 16.29 25.54 -28.94
C PRO A 109 16.67 24.59 -27.81
N GLY A 110 15.81 23.60 -27.54
CA GLY A 110 16.04 22.57 -26.52
C GLY A 110 15.29 22.77 -25.20
N GLU A 111 14.62 23.92 -25.01
CA GLU A 111 13.83 24.19 -23.81
C GLU A 111 12.57 23.32 -23.71
N THR A 112 12.27 22.82 -22.51
CA THR A 112 11.02 22.09 -22.24
C THR A 112 9.99 23.06 -21.68
N TRP A 113 9.10 23.56 -22.53
CA TRP A 113 8.07 24.52 -22.10
C TRP A 113 6.65 24.05 -22.39
N ILE A 114 6.39 23.35 -23.50
CA ILE A 114 5.09 22.69 -23.76
C ILE A 114 5.17 21.22 -23.33
N ILE A 115 4.22 20.76 -22.51
CA ILE A 115 4.07 19.36 -22.13
C ILE A 115 2.67 18.87 -22.51
N PRO A 116 2.56 17.93 -23.46
CA PRO A 116 1.29 17.27 -23.77
C PRO A 116 0.85 16.36 -22.62
N ILE A 117 -0.38 16.52 -22.16
CA ILE A 117 -1.04 15.69 -21.14
C ILE A 117 -2.17 14.92 -21.84
N ARG A 118 -2.30 13.63 -21.59
CA ARG A 118 -3.43 12.83 -22.07
C ARG A 118 -4.27 12.35 -20.90
N PHE A 119 -5.58 12.44 -21.07
CA PHE A 119 -6.58 11.95 -20.12
C PHE A 119 -7.26 10.65 -20.56
N ASP A 120 -6.84 10.11 -21.70
CA ASP A 120 -7.33 8.88 -22.32
C ASP A 120 -6.35 8.38 -23.40
N ASP A 121 -6.68 7.24 -23.99
CA ASP A 121 -5.83 6.51 -24.92
C ASP A 121 -5.81 7.05 -26.36
N GLY A 122 -6.53 8.13 -26.65
CA GLY A 122 -6.46 8.78 -27.96
C GLY A 122 -5.14 9.55 -28.19
N SER A 123 -4.79 9.81 -29.45
CA SER A 123 -3.52 10.43 -29.83
C SER A 123 -3.44 11.93 -29.50
N VAL A 124 -2.21 12.44 -29.40
CA VAL A 124 -1.94 13.89 -29.39
C VAL A 124 -2.06 14.41 -30.84
N PRO A 125 -2.81 15.50 -31.08
CA PRO A 125 -2.91 16.11 -32.41
C PRO A 125 -1.56 16.52 -32.98
N ASP A 126 -1.41 16.36 -34.30
CA ASP A 126 -0.18 16.68 -35.04
C ASP A 126 -0.11 18.20 -35.34
N TRP A 127 0.26 18.98 -34.33
CA TRP A 127 0.39 20.44 -34.43
C TRP A 127 1.83 20.86 -34.70
N GLU A 128 2.07 21.63 -35.75
CA GLU A 128 3.41 22.14 -36.10
C GLU A 128 3.93 23.17 -35.10
N ILE A 129 4.91 22.77 -34.30
CA ILE A 129 5.53 23.63 -33.29
C ILE A 129 6.70 24.43 -33.88
N SER A 130 7.47 23.83 -34.77
CA SER A 130 8.58 24.47 -35.48
C SER A 130 8.74 23.91 -36.88
N SER A 131 9.63 24.47 -37.69
CA SER A 131 9.84 24.12 -39.11
C SER A 131 10.01 22.62 -39.38
N ASN A 132 10.47 21.83 -38.40
CA ASN A 132 10.67 20.37 -38.49
C ASN A 132 10.23 19.61 -37.21
N ARG A 133 9.30 20.14 -36.40
CA ARG A 133 8.77 19.42 -35.22
C ARG A 133 7.29 19.65 -35.02
N SER A 134 6.60 18.58 -34.65
CA SER A 134 5.22 18.57 -34.21
C SER A 134 5.10 18.35 -32.70
N LEU A 135 3.93 18.68 -32.15
CA LEU A 135 3.52 18.34 -30.79
C LEU A 135 3.53 16.83 -30.53
N ASN A 136 3.28 16.01 -31.56
CA ASN A 136 3.36 14.56 -31.44
C ASN A 136 4.80 14.04 -31.29
N ASP A 137 5.81 14.87 -31.62
CA ASP A 137 7.23 14.54 -31.41
C ASP A 137 7.71 14.84 -29.97
N ILE A 138 6.85 15.45 -29.14
CA ILE A 138 7.16 15.77 -27.74
C ILE A 138 6.70 14.62 -26.83
N ASN A 139 7.54 14.25 -25.87
CA ASN A 139 7.15 13.29 -24.84
C ASN A 139 5.92 13.76 -24.07
N ARG A 140 4.90 12.91 -24.04
CA ARG A 140 3.61 13.14 -23.39
C ARG A 140 3.56 12.50 -22.02
N VAL A 141 2.66 13.00 -21.18
CA VAL A 141 2.34 12.45 -19.86
C VAL A 141 0.92 11.89 -19.89
N ASP A 142 0.81 10.60 -19.61
CA ASP A 142 -0.47 9.88 -19.62
C ASP A 142 -1.07 9.86 -18.21
N LEU A 143 -2.02 10.76 -17.94
CA LEU A 143 -2.77 10.86 -16.69
C LEU A 143 -4.08 10.05 -16.78
N PHE A 144 -3.94 8.77 -17.13
CA PHE A 144 -5.02 7.76 -17.10
C PHE A 144 -4.44 6.34 -17.00
N GLY A 145 -5.29 5.37 -16.64
CA GLY A 145 -4.90 3.95 -16.58
C GLY A 145 -3.84 3.62 -15.53
N ASN A 146 -3.18 2.47 -15.69
CA ASN A 146 -2.23 1.94 -14.71
C ASN A 146 -0.93 2.76 -14.60
N SER A 147 -0.60 3.56 -15.61
CA SER A 147 0.59 4.42 -15.63
C SER A 147 0.37 5.78 -14.96
N TYR A 148 -0.88 6.10 -14.57
CA TYR A 148 -1.23 7.39 -13.97
C TYR A 148 -0.29 7.79 -12.82
N PRO A 149 -0.01 6.94 -11.80
CA PRO A 149 0.79 7.36 -10.65
C PRO A 149 2.25 7.67 -11.03
N GLU A 150 2.86 6.82 -11.87
CA GLU A 150 4.24 6.99 -12.33
C GLU A 150 4.39 8.29 -13.16
N GLN A 151 3.42 8.55 -14.04
CA GLN A 151 3.39 9.73 -14.91
C GLN A 151 3.10 11.02 -14.12
N ALA A 152 2.24 10.97 -13.11
CA ALA A 152 1.95 12.08 -12.21
C ALA A 152 3.19 12.53 -11.43
N VAL A 153 3.93 11.57 -10.85
CA VAL A 153 5.19 11.85 -10.14
C VAL A 153 6.24 12.42 -11.10
N ALA A 154 6.40 11.81 -12.27
CA ALA A 154 7.35 12.28 -13.29
C ALA A 154 7.08 13.73 -13.74
N LEU A 155 5.81 14.09 -13.95
CA LEU A 155 5.41 15.45 -14.31
C LEU A 155 5.77 16.44 -13.21
N THR A 156 5.41 16.12 -11.97
CA THR A 156 5.61 17.01 -10.82
C THR A 156 7.09 17.25 -10.57
N ASN A 157 7.92 16.20 -10.62
CA ASN A 157 9.38 16.30 -10.51
C ASN A 157 9.99 17.13 -11.64
N LYS A 158 9.51 16.95 -12.88
CA LYS A 158 9.98 17.74 -14.02
C LYS A 158 9.70 19.23 -13.82
N ILE A 159 8.51 19.59 -13.35
CA ILE A 159 8.13 20.99 -13.12
C ILE A 159 8.94 21.59 -11.96
N ASN A 160 9.12 20.86 -10.85
CA ASN A 160 9.95 21.32 -9.73
C ASN A 160 11.39 21.60 -10.15
N LYS A 161 11.98 20.71 -10.96
CA LYS A 161 13.31 20.91 -11.54
C LYS A 161 13.40 22.17 -12.40
N LEU A 162 12.34 22.47 -13.16
CA LEU A 162 12.26 23.69 -13.97
C LEU A 162 12.12 24.96 -13.10
N MET A 163 11.45 24.88 -11.95
CA MET A 163 11.32 26.00 -11.00
C MET A 163 12.62 26.33 -10.25
N GLY A 164 13.68 25.52 -10.39
CA GLY A 164 14.91 25.68 -9.61
C GLY A 164 14.73 25.42 -8.11
N ALA A 165 13.57 24.91 -7.70
CA ALA A 165 13.35 24.43 -6.36
C ALA A 165 14.10 23.10 -6.21
N ASN A 166 15.03 23.03 -5.26
CA ASN A 166 15.55 21.74 -4.80
C ASN A 166 14.37 20.82 -4.50
N ASP A 167 14.43 19.55 -4.93
CA ASP A 167 13.46 18.48 -4.66
C ASP A 167 12.87 18.62 -3.25
N ASN A 168 11.74 19.31 -3.12
CA ASN A 168 11.19 19.63 -1.81
C ASN A 168 10.44 18.40 -1.32
N ALA A 169 11.07 17.65 -0.44
CA ALA A 169 10.51 16.49 0.25
C ALA A 169 9.11 16.71 0.86
N ALA A 170 8.73 17.95 1.16
CA ALA A 170 7.41 18.31 1.67
C ALA A 170 6.29 18.19 0.60
N THR A 171 6.60 18.47 -0.66
CA THR A 171 5.71 18.40 -1.83
C THR A 171 5.27 16.97 -2.13
N THR A 172 6.22 16.02 -2.11
CA THR A 172 5.95 14.59 -2.30
C THR A 172 5.10 14.03 -1.14
N ARG A 173 5.35 14.48 0.09
CA ARG A 173 4.58 14.10 1.29
C ARG A 173 3.13 14.58 1.23
N ALA A 174 2.91 15.85 0.91
CA ALA A 174 1.57 16.40 0.76
C ALA A 174 0.76 15.71 -0.36
N PHE A 175 1.43 15.32 -1.46
CA PHE A 175 0.79 14.55 -2.54
C PHE A 175 0.33 13.16 -2.08
N VAL A 176 1.12 12.46 -1.27
CA VAL A 176 0.71 11.17 -0.67
C VAL A 176 -0.48 11.36 0.26
N GLU A 177 -0.47 12.43 1.04
CA GLU A 177 -1.55 12.77 1.98
C GLU A 177 -2.88 13.09 1.31
N GLU A 178 -2.88 13.88 0.23
CA GLU A 178 -4.08 14.32 -0.49
C GLU A 178 -4.57 13.32 -1.55
N SER A 179 -3.78 12.30 -1.90
CA SER A 179 -4.18 11.24 -2.84
C SER A 179 -5.33 10.41 -2.29
N GLN A 180 -6.32 10.08 -3.13
CA GLN A 180 -7.46 9.23 -2.74
C GLN A 180 -6.97 7.87 -2.18
N SER A 181 -7.71 7.32 -1.20
CA SER A 181 -7.35 6.08 -0.47
C SER A 181 -7.01 4.88 -1.37
N GLN A 182 -7.54 4.84 -2.59
CA GLN A 182 -7.28 3.78 -3.57
C GLN A 182 -5.89 3.88 -4.25
N GLU A 183 -5.34 5.07 -4.44
CA GLU A 183 -4.05 5.28 -5.14
C GLU A 183 -2.86 5.28 -4.18
N ARG A 184 -3.10 5.56 -2.90
CA ARG A 184 -2.09 5.69 -1.85
C ARG A 184 -1.10 4.51 -1.74
N PRO A 185 -1.53 3.22 -1.80
CA PRO A 185 -0.59 2.10 -1.72
C PRO A 185 0.42 2.05 -2.88
N GLU A 186 -0.05 2.32 -4.10
CA GLU A 186 0.81 2.29 -5.29
C GLU A 186 1.80 3.45 -5.26
N LEU A 187 1.36 4.63 -4.85
CA LEU A 187 2.23 5.79 -4.68
C LEU A 187 3.34 5.53 -3.66
N LEU A 188 2.99 4.99 -2.48
CA LEU A 188 3.99 4.66 -1.46
C LEU A 188 5.01 3.63 -1.95
N ARG A 189 4.57 2.67 -2.78
CA ARG A 189 5.45 1.70 -3.44
C ARG A 189 6.46 2.39 -4.36
N ILE A 190 6.02 3.31 -5.20
CA ILE A 190 6.86 4.04 -6.15
C ILE A 190 7.90 4.86 -5.40
N LEU A 191 7.47 5.67 -4.44
CA LEU A 191 8.37 6.51 -3.64
C LEU A 191 9.40 5.67 -2.86
N THR A 192 8.97 4.53 -2.30
CA THR A 192 9.90 3.61 -1.65
C THR A 192 10.96 3.09 -2.62
N LYS A 193 10.58 2.70 -3.84
CA LYS A 193 11.55 2.25 -4.86
C LYS A 193 12.55 3.34 -5.23
N GLU A 194 12.09 4.57 -5.38
CA GLU A 194 12.94 5.71 -5.74
C GLU A 194 13.94 6.07 -4.64
N MET A 195 13.51 6.01 -3.38
CA MET A 195 14.28 6.52 -2.25
C MET A 195 15.13 5.45 -1.56
N ILE A 196 14.72 4.18 -1.51
CA ILE A 196 15.37 3.16 -0.67
C ILE A 196 16.81 2.85 -1.07
N VAL A 197 17.13 3.02 -2.36
CA VAL A 197 18.49 2.82 -2.89
C VAL A 197 19.33 4.10 -2.87
N ASN A 198 18.75 5.24 -2.49
CA ASN A 198 19.41 6.54 -2.51
C ASN A 198 19.72 7.02 -1.08
N PRO A 199 20.98 6.95 -0.62
CA PRO A 199 21.35 7.37 0.74
C PRO A 199 20.99 8.83 1.06
N ALA A 200 21.00 9.72 0.06
CA ALA A 200 20.64 11.14 0.26
C ALA A 200 19.15 11.34 0.57
N LYS A 201 18.31 10.34 0.27
CA LYS A 201 16.85 10.36 0.48
C LYS A 201 16.42 9.50 1.66
N GLN A 202 17.36 8.93 2.43
CA GLN A 202 17.05 8.04 3.54
C GLN A 202 16.21 8.72 4.64
N ILE A 203 16.54 9.96 4.99
CA ILE A 203 15.79 10.74 6.00
C ILE A 203 14.36 11.01 5.52
N GLU A 204 14.20 11.39 4.26
CA GLU A 204 12.90 11.66 3.65
C GLU A 204 12.02 10.40 3.62
N LEU A 205 12.62 9.24 3.30
CA LEU A 205 11.94 7.96 3.33
C LEU A 205 11.54 7.54 4.75
N ASP A 206 12.41 7.75 5.74
CA ASP A 206 12.11 7.45 7.15
C ASP A 206 10.93 8.27 7.67
N ASP A 207 10.91 9.58 7.38
CA ASP A 207 9.79 10.47 7.71
C ASP A 207 8.48 9.98 7.07
N LEU A 208 8.53 9.66 5.77
CA LEU A 208 7.36 9.21 5.00
C LEU A 208 6.76 7.93 5.57
N ILE A 209 7.59 6.93 5.87
CA ILE A 209 7.13 5.65 6.45
C ILE A 209 6.64 5.83 7.88
N THR A 210 7.34 6.63 8.68
CA THR A 210 6.93 6.95 10.06
C THR A 210 5.57 7.63 10.09
N GLN A 211 5.31 8.55 9.17
CA GLN A 211 4.02 9.22 9.06
C GLN A 211 2.93 8.26 8.62
N GLU A 212 3.18 7.40 7.63
CA GLU A 212 2.19 6.42 7.19
C GLU A 212 1.81 5.45 8.32
N VAL A 213 2.80 4.97 9.08
CA VAL A 213 2.55 4.14 10.26
C VAL A 213 1.71 4.90 11.30
N ARG A 214 1.99 6.18 11.53
CA ARG A 214 1.21 7.01 12.45
C ARG A 214 -0.25 7.11 12.01
N SER A 215 -0.52 7.39 10.74
CA SER A 215 -1.88 7.44 10.20
C SER A 215 -2.61 6.10 10.34
N ALA A 216 -1.93 4.99 10.07
CA ALA A 216 -2.50 3.66 10.30
C ALA A 216 -2.83 3.43 11.79
N LEU A 217 -1.92 3.80 12.70
CA LEU A 217 -2.13 3.65 14.14
C LEU A 217 -3.24 4.56 14.69
N GLU A 218 -3.45 5.74 14.13
CA GLU A 218 -4.58 6.61 14.49
C GLU A 218 -5.92 5.91 14.19
N ILE A 219 -6.02 5.24 13.04
CA ILE A 219 -7.20 4.46 12.65
C ILE A 219 -7.35 3.23 13.58
N LEU A 220 -6.28 2.46 13.78
CA LEU A 220 -6.30 1.24 14.61
C LEU A 220 -6.57 1.51 16.10
N ASN A 221 -6.22 2.70 16.60
CA ASN A 221 -6.41 3.07 18.01
C ASN A 221 -7.63 3.94 18.26
N ASP A 222 -8.47 4.20 17.25
CA ASP A 222 -9.70 4.95 17.43
C ASP A 222 -10.63 4.23 18.41
N LYS A 223 -10.80 4.83 19.60
CA LYS A 223 -11.63 4.29 20.67
C LYS A 223 -13.09 4.14 20.25
N GLY A 224 -13.56 4.96 19.30
CA GLY A 224 -14.93 4.87 18.77
C GLY A 224 -15.18 3.53 18.06
N ARG A 225 -14.21 3.08 17.27
CA ARG A 225 -14.27 1.82 16.49
C ARG A 225 -14.29 0.58 17.39
N HIS A 226 -13.64 0.66 18.55
CA HIS A 226 -13.49 -0.48 19.47
C HIS A 226 -14.27 -0.34 20.79
N SER A 227 -15.26 0.55 20.85
CA SER A 227 -16.05 0.73 22.07
C SER A 227 -17.05 -0.41 22.30
N SER A 228 -17.33 -0.72 23.57
CA SER A 228 -18.30 -1.75 23.97
C SER A 228 -19.74 -1.45 23.54
N GLN A 229 -20.07 -0.18 23.27
CA GLN A 229 -21.38 0.21 22.72
C GLN A 229 -21.58 -0.27 21.27
N VAL A 230 -20.50 -0.53 20.53
CA VAL A 230 -20.60 -1.13 19.18
C VAL A 230 -20.98 -2.62 19.26
N GLY A 231 -20.80 -3.25 20.42
CA GLY A 231 -21.25 -4.63 20.69
C GLY A 231 -22.73 -4.75 21.06
N SER A 232 -23.47 -3.65 21.27
CA SER A 232 -24.90 -3.70 21.60
C SER A 232 -25.75 -3.69 20.33
N GLY A 233 -25.98 -4.89 19.78
CA GLY A 233 -26.80 -5.13 18.58
C GLY A 233 -27.25 -6.58 18.50
N THR A 234 -27.97 -6.95 17.44
CA THR A 234 -28.26 -8.36 17.18
C THR A 234 -26.97 -9.12 16.84
N ASN A 235 -26.98 -10.45 16.91
CA ASN A 235 -25.83 -11.26 16.49
C ASN A 235 -25.43 -10.98 15.03
N GLU A 236 -26.40 -10.67 14.16
CA GLU A 236 -26.13 -10.26 12.78
C GLU A 236 -25.39 -8.90 12.74
N ASP A 237 -25.80 -7.91 13.53
CA ASP A 237 -25.12 -6.60 13.58
C ASP A 237 -23.67 -6.74 14.06
N GLN A 238 -23.43 -7.61 15.04
CA GLN A 238 -22.08 -7.91 15.53
C GLN A 238 -21.19 -8.53 14.45
N ILE A 239 -21.70 -9.49 13.67
CA ILE A 239 -20.96 -10.11 12.56
C ILE A 239 -20.57 -9.06 11.51
N ARG A 240 -21.54 -8.21 11.10
CA ARG A 240 -21.29 -7.12 10.15
C ARG A 240 -20.20 -6.19 10.64
N ASN A 241 -20.28 -5.80 11.91
CA ASN A 241 -19.34 -4.89 12.50
C ASN A 241 -17.93 -5.49 12.60
N LEU A 242 -17.79 -6.75 13.02
CA LEU A 242 -16.49 -7.41 13.11
C LEU A 242 -15.83 -7.58 11.73
N VAL A 243 -16.60 -7.96 10.70
CA VAL A 243 -16.09 -8.03 9.32
C VAL A 243 -15.67 -6.65 8.81
N LYS A 244 -16.49 -5.63 9.07
CA LYS A 244 -16.16 -4.24 8.72
C LYS A 244 -14.87 -3.77 9.40
N LEU A 245 -14.71 -4.03 10.70
CA LEU A 245 -13.50 -3.67 11.45
C LEU A 245 -12.26 -4.36 10.89
N ALA A 246 -12.34 -5.66 10.58
CA ALA A 246 -11.24 -6.40 9.96
C ALA A 246 -10.80 -5.78 8.64
N ASN A 247 -11.75 -5.38 7.79
CA ASN A 247 -11.47 -4.72 6.53
C ASN A 247 -10.82 -3.35 6.71
N GLU A 248 -11.37 -2.52 7.60
CA GLU A 248 -10.80 -1.23 7.90
C GLU A 248 -9.38 -1.34 8.48
N ASP A 249 -9.10 -2.34 9.32
CA ASP A 249 -7.77 -2.58 9.88
C ASP A 249 -6.76 -3.03 8.81
N TRP A 250 -7.18 -3.86 7.85
CA TRP A 250 -6.39 -4.19 6.67
C TRP A 250 -6.12 -2.97 5.79
N GLU A 251 -7.16 -2.21 5.46
CA GLU A 251 -7.06 -1.02 4.60
C GLU A 251 -6.15 0.06 5.23
N ALA A 252 -6.16 0.20 6.56
CA ALA A 252 -5.29 1.12 7.29
C ALA A 252 -3.80 0.81 7.10
N VAL A 253 -3.41 -0.48 7.07
CA VAL A 253 -2.00 -0.87 6.88
C VAL A 253 -1.64 -1.21 5.43
N ARG A 254 -2.62 -1.24 4.52
CA ARG A 254 -2.42 -1.62 3.12
C ARG A 254 -1.35 -0.78 2.41
N PRO A 255 -1.28 0.57 2.56
CA PRO A 255 -0.20 1.33 1.94
C PRO A 255 1.17 0.95 2.49
N PHE A 256 1.30 0.82 3.81
CA PHE A 256 2.52 0.37 4.46
C PHE A 256 2.98 -1.01 3.92
N CYS A 257 2.06 -1.95 3.71
CA CYS A 257 2.35 -3.26 3.12
C CYS A 257 2.97 -3.16 1.71
N TYR A 258 2.50 -2.23 0.87
CA TYR A 258 3.06 -2.02 -0.47
C TYR A 258 4.51 -1.51 -0.43
N SER A 259 4.80 -0.60 0.49
CA SER A 259 6.16 -0.14 0.77
C SER A 259 7.02 -1.25 1.36
N LEU A 260 6.50 -1.97 2.36
CA LEU A 260 7.18 -3.08 3.04
C LEU A 260 7.59 -4.18 2.06
N ALA A 261 6.75 -4.51 1.08
CA ALA A 261 7.09 -5.49 0.05
C ALA A 261 8.31 -5.09 -0.79
N VAL A 262 8.53 -3.79 -1.00
CA VAL A 262 9.74 -3.27 -1.66
C VAL A 262 10.92 -3.32 -0.70
N ALA A 263 10.73 -2.82 0.53
CA ALA A 263 11.78 -2.73 1.52
C ALA A 263 12.34 -4.10 1.92
N ALA A 264 11.49 -5.08 2.13
CA ALA A 264 11.87 -6.46 2.40
C ALA A 264 12.79 -7.06 1.32
N ARG A 265 12.67 -6.62 0.06
CA ARG A 265 13.46 -7.13 -1.07
C ARG A 265 14.80 -6.39 -1.26
N TRP A 266 14.77 -5.07 -1.10
CA TRP A 266 15.87 -4.19 -1.54
C TRP A 266 16.52 -3.40 -0.41
N GLY A 267 15.92 -3.38 0.77
CA GLY A 267 16.44 -2.72 1.94
C GLY A 267 17.72 -3.37 2.43
N THR A 268 18.60 -2.53 2.96
CA THR A 268 19.78 -2.90 3.73
C THR A 268 19.45 -2.86 5.22
N ARG A 269 20.32 -3.42 6.07
CA ARG A 269 20.15 -3.38 7.53
C ARG A 269 19.84 -1.98 8.06
N ASP A 270 20.56 -0.97 7.57
CA ASP A 270 20.41 0.41 8.05
C ASP A 270 19.17 1.09 7.48
N SER A 271 18.80 0.78 6.23
CA SER A 271 17.62 1.37 5.62
C SER A 271 16.32 0.77 6.15
N LEU A 272 16.32 -0.45 6.70
CA LEU A 272 15.10 -1.15 7.15
C LEU A 272 14.50 -0.61 8.47
N SER A 273 15.21 0.26 9.18
CA SER A 273 14.79 0.82 10.48
C SER A 273 13.32 1.30 10.52
N PRO A 274 12.83 2.16 9.59
CA PRO A 274 11.44 2.61 9.58
C PRO A 274 10.41 1.48 9.51
N TRP A 275 10.68 0.45 8.72
CA TRP A 275 9.77 -0.70 8.59
C TRP A 275 9.81 -1.62 9.81
N VAL A 276 10.97 -1.81 10.43
CA VAL A 276 11.08 -2.52 11.72
C VAL A 276 10.30 -1.79 12.80
N ALA A 277 10.45 -0.47 12.91
CA ALA A 277 9.70 0.36 13.84
C ALA A 277 8.19 0.29 13.55
N GLY A 278 7.79 0.34 12.27
CA GLY A 278 6.41 0.19 11.82
C GLY A 278 5.78 -1.14 12.22
N ILE A 279 6.45 -2.27 11.91
CA ILE A 279 6.01 -3.62 12.31
C ILE A 279 5.85 -3.69 13.83
N LYS A 280 6.85 -3.26 14.59
CA LYS A 280 6.77 -3.27 16.07
C LYS A 280 5.60 -2.44 16.59
N SER A 281 5.34 -1.29 15.99
CA SER A 281 4.28 -0.40 16.45
C SER A 281 2.89 -0.96 16.14
N ILE A 282 2.70 -1.52 14.95
CA ILE A 282 1.45 -2.17 14.53
C ILE A 282 1.19 -3.44 15.37
N VAL A 283 2.19 -4.29 15.54
CA VAL A 283 2.08 -5.52 16.35
C VAL A 283 1.84 -5.16 17.81
N SER A 284 2.53 -4.16 18.37
CA SER A 284 2.32 -3.71 19.74
C SER A 284 0.92 -3.12 19.95
N ALA A 285 0.39 -2.38 18.97
CA ALA A 285 -0.96 -1.83 19.05
C ALA A 285 -2.05 -2.93 19.02
N ALA A 286 -1.82 -4.00 18.24
CA ALA A 286 -2.70 -5.17 18.23
C ALA A 286 -2.58 -5.98 19.53
N HIS A 287 -1.36 -6.13 20.03
CA HIS A 287 -1.10 -6.94 21.23
C HIS A 287 -1.62 -6.27 22.49
N LYS A 288 -1.61 -4.93 22.59
CA LYS A 288 -2.00 -4.17 23.79
C LYS A 288 -3.37 -4.62 24.34
N HIS A 289 -3.46 -4.82 25.65
CA HIS A 289 -4.75 -5.13 26.28
C HIS A 289 -5.70 -3.91 26.23
N HIS A 290 -6.94 -4.15 25.80
CA HIS A 290 -8.01 -3.15 25.76
C HIS A 290 -9.22 -3.66 26.55
N ASP A 291 -9.83 -2.80 27.36
CA ASP A 291 -11.11 -3.13 27.99
C ASP A 291 -12.21 -3.20 26.91
N GLY A 292 -13.02 -4.25 26.92
CA GLY A 292 -14.09 -4.41 25.93
C GLY A 292 -14.40 -5.84 25.55
N TYR A 293 -15.10 -6.01 24.42
CA TYR A 293 -15.45 -7.32 23.88
C TYR A 293 -14.21 -7.96 23.23
N GLU A 294 -13.84 -9.15 23.70
CA GLU A 294 -12.61 -9.84 23.30
C GLU A 294 -12.49 -10.02 21.78
N ALA A 295 -13.59 -10.33 21.07
CA ALA A 295 -13.57 -10.45 19.62
C ALA A 295 -13.15 -9.13 18.93
N ILE A 296 -13.57 -7.97 19.42
CA ILE A 296 -13.18 -6.66 18.87
C ILE A 296 -11.68 -6.40 19.10
N ASN A 297 -11.14 -6.84 20.25
CA ASN A 297 -9.72 -6.72 20.53
C ASN A 297 -8.91 -7.62 19.60
N ASN A 298 -9.37 -8.87 19.39
CA ASN A 298 -8.66 -9.83 18.58
C ASN A 298 -8.61 -9.43 17.10
N ILE A 299 -9.66 -8.80 16.55
CA ILE A 299 -9.67 -8.28 15.17
C ILE A 299 -8.49 -7.35 14.86
N ARG A 300 -7.97 -6.60 15.85
CA ARG A 300 -6.78 -5.73 15.68
C ARG A 300 -5.56 -6.49 15.15
N HIS A 301 -5.49 -7.79 15.41
CA HIS A 301 -4.43 -8.65 14.89
C HIS A 301 -4.49 -8.86 13.38
N ILE A 302 -5.56 -8.49 12.67
CA ILE A 302 -5.61 -8.52 11.19
C ILE A 302 -4.48 -7.70 10.59
N ALA A 303 -4.30 -6.47 11.08
CA ALA A 303 -3.22 -5.59 10.65
C ALA A 303 -1.84 -6.22 10.91
N ALA A 304 -1.63 -6.76 12.12
CA ALA A 304 -0.38 -7.39 12.52
C ALA A 304 -0.04 -8.63 11.68
N VAL A 305 -1.01 -9.53 11.48
CA VAL A 305 -0.84 -10.74 10.67
C VAL A 305 -0.52 -10.37 9.22
N ALA A 306 -1.20 -9.37 8.66
CA ALA A 306 -1.01 -8.96 7.29
C ALA A 306 0.40 -8.37 7.03
N VAL A 307 0.90 -7.48 7.89
CA VAL A 307 2.25 -6.90 7.73
C VAL A 307 3.35 -7.96 7.84
N LEU A 308 3.20 -8.90 8.79
CA LEU A 308 4.18 -9.99 8.99
C LEU A 308 4.17 -10.94 7.79
N ALA A 309 2.99 -11.30 7.29
CA ALA A 309 2.87 -12.19 6.14
C ALA A 309 3.38 -11.54 4.83
N VAL A 310 3.19 -10.23 4.62
CA VAL A 310 3.75 -9.51 3.46
C VAL A 310 5.26 -9.50 3.49
N ALA A 311 5.86 -9.20 4.64
CA ALA A 311 7.32 -9.26 4.80
C ALA A 311 7.85 -10.69 4.58
N ALA A 312 7.17 -11.71 5.14
CA ALA A 312 7.54 -13.11 4.98
C ALA A 312 7.51 -13.55 3.52
N LEU A 313 6.45 -13.18 2.79
CA LEU A 313 6.29 -13.48 1.37
C LEU A 313 7.36 -12.79 0.53
N ALA A 314 7.56 -11.49 0.73
CA ALA A 314 8.56 -10.71 -0.02
C ALA A 314 9.99 -11.25 0.18
N CYS A 315 10.36 -11.55 1.42
CA CYS A 315 11.69 -12.08 1.75
C CYS A 315 11.89 -13.50 1.24
N SER A 316 10.93 -14.40 1.48
CA SER A 316 11.06 -15.83 1.12
C SER A 316 11.09 -16.06 -0.38
N ALA A 317 10.28 -15.31 -1.14
CA ALA A 317 10.24 -15.40 -2.60
C ALA A 317 11.56 -14.97 -3.26
N HIS A 318 12.32 -14.07 -2.62
CA HIS A 318 13.58 -13.54 -3.16
C HIS A 318 14.82 -14.01 -2.40
N SER A 319 14.67 -15.01 -1.52
CA SER A 319 15.76 -15.52 -0.67
C SER A 319 16.49 -14.44 0.13
N LYS A 320 15.77 -13.40 0.58
CA LYS A 320 16.30 -12.30 1.40
C LYS A 320 16.21 -12.65 2.88
N TRP A 321 16.98 -13.66 3.29
CA TRP A 321 16.90 -14.23 4.64
C TRP A 321 17.42 -13.31 5.74
N GLU A 322 18.39 -12.45 5.44
CA GLU A 322 18.84 -11.41 6.39
C GLU A 322 17.70 -10.43 6.69
N ASN A 323 16.99 -9.99 5.65
CA ASN A 323 15.83 -9.10 5.80
C ASN A 323 14.67 -9.82 6.49
N PHE A 324 14.46 -11.11 6.21
CA PHE A 324 13.50 -11.95 6.95
C PHE A 324 13.81 -11.91 8.44
N LYS A 325 15.07 -12.14 8.83
CA LYS A 325 15.49 -12.10 10.23
C LYS A 325 15.26 -10.72 10.86
N ILE A 326 15.70 -9.65 10.19
CA ILE A 326 15.58 -8.27 10.68
C ILE A 326 14.12 -7.83 10.85
N LEU A 327 13.23 -8.21 9.94
CA LEU A 327 11.84 -7.77 9.94
C LEU A 327 10.91 -8.66 10.78
N LEU A 328 11.24 -9.94 10.97
CA LEU A 328 10.32 -10.93 11.53
C LEU A 328 10.88 -11.66 12.75
N ALA A 329 12.12 -12.16 12.70
CA ALA A 329 12.64 -13.04 13.75
C ALA A 329 13.28 -12.28 14.92
N ASP A 330 13.97 -11.17 14.65
CA ASP A 330 14.66 -10.36 15.66
C ASP A 330 13.73 -9.40 16.42
N PRO A 331 12.69 -8.78 15.82
CA PRO A 331 11.89 -7.79 16.53
C PRO A 331 11.04 -8.39 17.65
N SER A 332 11.01 -7.70 18.78
CA SER A 332 10.11 -7.98 19.91
C SER A 332 9.31 -6.74 20.32
N VAL A 333 8.16 -6.96 20.94
CA VAL A 333 7.28 -5.93 21.49
C VAL A 333 7.08 -6.13 23.00
N PRO A 334 6.72 -5.08 23.76
CA PRO A 334 6.44 -5.24 25.19
C PRO A 334 5.32 -6.25 25.43
N GLU A 335 5.51 -7.11 26.42
CA GLU A 335 4.48 -8.07 26.84
C GLU A 335 3.49 -7.43 27.81
N ASN A 336 2.21 -7.82 27.72
CA ASN A 336 1.16 -7.21 28.54
C ASN A 336 1.11 -7.70 29.99
N TYR A 337 1.53 -8.95 30.24
CA TYR A 337 1.31 -9.62 31.52
C TYR A 337 2.47 -9.43 32.51
N HIS A 338 3.68 -9.22 32.00
CA HIS A 338 4.89 -9.11 32.81
C HIS A 338 5.64 -7.82 32.47
N VAL A 339 5.61 -6.87 33.41
CA VAL A 339 6.27 -5.57 33.23
C VAL A 339 7.77 -5.79 33.08
N GLY A 340 8.32 -5.41 31.92
CA GLY A 340 9.74 -5.53 31.60
C GLY A 340 10.13 -6.75 30.77
N SER A 341 9.19 -7.64 30.43
CA SER A 341 9.42 -8.70 29.42
C SER A 341 9.00 -8.24 28.03
N SER A 342 9.52 -8.95 27.02
CA SER A 342 9.19 -8.72 25.62
C SER A 342 8.88 -10.04 24.94
N ILE A 343 7.90 -10.02 24.04
CA ILE A 343 7.52 -11.17 23.21
C ILE A 343 7.93 -10.91 21.76
N GLY A 344 8.44 -11.92 21.06
CA GLY A 344 8.79 -11.82 19.63
C GLY A 344 7.56 -11.47 18.80
N VAL A 345 7.72 -10.71 17.71
CA VAL A 345 6.57 -10.31 16.88
C VAL A 345 5.83 -11.51 16.25
N LEU A 346 6.53 -12.62 16.01
CA LEU A 346 5.94 -13.87 15.53
C LEU A 346 5.16 -14.64 16.60
N ASP A 347 5.44 -14.44 17.89
CA ASP A 347 4.70 -15.07 18.98
C ASP A 347 3.57 -14.19 19.51
N ALA A 348 3.68 -12.87 19.33
CA ALA A 348 2.66 -11.90 19.73
C ALA A 348 1.33 -12.06 18.97
N THR A 349 1.33 -12.78 17.84
CA THR A 349 0.16 -13.03 16.98
C THR A 349 0.31 -14.31 16.17
N GLY A 350 -0.65 -14.58 15.27
CA GLY A 350 -0.62 -15.69 14.33
C GLY A 350 -1.91 -15.76 13.52
N TYR A 351 -1.98 -16.67 12.54
CA TYR A 351 -3.10 -16.73 11.59
C TYR A 351 -4.48 -16.86 12.23
N TRP A 352 -4.55 -17.47 13.40
CA TRP A 352 -5.80 -17.76 14.11
C TRP A 352 -6.17 -16.69 15.14
N LYS A 353 -5.20 -15.88 15.56
CA LYS A 353 -5.39 -14.89 16.62
C LYS A 353 -6.52 -13.89 16.34
N PRO A 354 -6.74 -13.40 15.09
CA PRO A 354 -7.79 -12.42 14.84
C PRO A 354 -9.22 -12.89 15.09
N PHE A 355 -9.46 -14.20 15.07
CA PHE A 355 -10.80 -14.80 15.16
C PHE A 355 -10.85 -16.00 16.12
N ASP A 356 -9.95 -16.07 17.09
CA ASP A 356 -9.87 -17.15 18.09
C ASP A 356 -11.16 -17.31 18.92
N THR A 357 -11.99 -16.27 19.00
CA THR A 357 -13.30 -16.30 19.68
C THR A 357 -14.43 -16.91 18.84
N SER A 358 -14.23 -17.16 17.54
CA SER A 358 -15.28 -17.68 16.66
C SER A 358 -14.77 -18.58 15.54
N SER A 359 -15.31 -19.80 15.49
CA SER A 359 -14.92 -20.76 14.45
C SER A 359 -15.57 -20.53 13.09
N LEU A 360 -16.64 -19.72 12.99
CA LEU A 360 -17.39 -19.46 11.76
C LEU A 360 -17.09 -18.08 11.15
N LEU A 361 -16.91 -17.07 12.00
CA LEU A 361 -16.66 -15.69 11.57
C LEU A 361 -15.52 -15.53 10.55
N PRO A 362 -14.36 -16.22 10.66
CA PRO A 362 -13.31 -16.03 9.66
C PRO A 362 -13.69 -16.61 8.29
N THR A 363 -14.55 -17.64 8.24
CA THR A 363 -15.14 -18.13 6.97
C THR A 363 -16.04 -17.06 6.34
N ILE A 364 -16.91 -16.44 7.16
CA ILE A 364 -17.80 -15.37 6.68
C ILE A 364 -16.97 -14.20 6.14
N PHE A 365 -15.95 -13.77 6.90
CA PHE A 365 -15.02 -12.72 6.51
C PHE A 365 -14.37 -13.01 5.15
N MET A 366 -13.79 -14.20 4.98
CA MET A 366 -13.12 -14.57 3.72
C MET A 366 -14.08 -14.54 2.52
N TYR A 367 -15.29 -15.09 2.66
CA TYR A 367 -16.27 -15.08 1.58
C TYR A 367 -16.77 -13.67 1.27
N ALA A 368 -17.11 -12.87 2.30
CA ALA A 368 -17.56 -11.50 2.11
C ALA A 368 -16.50 -10.66 1.36
N GLU A 369 -15.24 -10.82 1.71
CA GLU A 369 -14.13 -10.11 1.05
C GLU A 369 -13.90 -10.55 -0.40
N THR A 370 -14.03 -11.84 -0.68
CA THR A 370 -13.75 -12.37 -2.01
C THR A 370 -14.91 -12.16 -2.99
N THR A 371 -16.15 -12.13 -2.51
CA THR A 371 -17.34 -11.91 -3.37
C THR A 371 -17.84 -10.47 -3.37
N GLY A 372 -17.47 -9.68 -2.36
CA GLY A 372 -18.06 -8.35 -2.12
C GLY A 372 -19.50 -8.41 -1.60
N ASP A 373 -19.98 -9.61 -1.24
CA ASP A 373 -21.33 -9.79 -0.71
C ASP A 373 -21.43 -9.34 0.74
N ASP A 374 -22.66 -9.04 1.12
CA ASP A 374 -23.03 -8.77 2.49
C ASP A 374 -22.72 -9.93 3.46
N PRO A 375 -22.08 -9.70 4.63
CA PRO A 375 -21.71 -10.79 5.56
C PRO A 375 -22.89 -11.64 6.03
N ILE A 376 -24.09 -11.08 6.10
CA ILE A 376 -25.29 -11.82 6.54
C ILE A 376 -25.89 -12.62 5.40
N GLU A 377 -25.73 -12.17 4.15
CA GLU A 377 -26.06 -13.02 3.01
C GLU A 377 -25.13 -14.22 2.93
N ILE A 378 -23.84 -14.05 3.23
CA ILE A 378 -22.88 -15.16 3.36
C ILE A 378 -23.30 -16.12 4.50
N LEU A 379 -23.67 -15.59 5.66
CA LEU A 379 -24.18 -16.40 6.77
C LEU A 379 -25.42 -17.21 6.35
N ARG A 380 -26.37 -16.59 5.66
CA ARG A 380 -27.57 -17.29 5.14
C ARG A 380 -27.21 -18.35 4.11
N LYS A 381 -26.27 -18.09 3.19
CA LYS A 381 -25.76 -19.09 2.24
C LYS A 381 -25.11 -20.27 2.97
N TYR A 382 -24.43 -20.02 4.09
CA TYR A 382 -23.84 -21.07 4.93
C TYR A 382 -24.91 -21.91 5.63
N ASP A 383 -25.91 -21.26 6.25
CA ASP A 383 -27.03 -21.93 6.92
C ASP A 383 -27.88 -22.78 5.94
N ASP A 384 -28.08 -22.26 4.73
CA ASP A 384 -28.71 -22.96 3.59
C ASP A 384 -27.84 -24.09 3.00
N ARG A 385 -26.61 -24.29 3.49
CA ARG A 385 -25.61 -25.25 2.98
C ARG A 385 -25.21 -25.04 1.52
N LYS A 386 -25.32 -23.81 1.01
CA LYS A 386 -24.85 -23.43 -0.34
C LYS A 386 -23.33 -23.20 -0.38
N ILE A 387 -22.74 -22.86 0.77
CA ILE A 387 -21.29 -22.74 0.96
C ILE A 387 -20.86 -23.57 2.19
N GLY A 388 -19.59 -23.95 2.23
CA GLY A 388 -19.02 -24.77 3.31
C GLY A 388 -18.11 -23.98 4.25
N LYS A 389 -17.81 -24.55 5.42
CA LYS A 389 -16.81 -24.01 6.35
C LYS A 389 -15.41 -24.09 5.73
N LEU A 390 -14.64 -23.01 5.81
CA LEU A 390 -13.24 -22.99 5.38
C LEU A 390 -12.33 -23.46 6.52
N TYR A 391 -11.27 -24.17 6.15
CA TYR A 391 -10.31 -24.73 7.10
C TYR A 391 -9.13 -23.80 7.40
N THR A 392 -8.84 -22.83 6.51
CA THR A 392 -7.72 -21.89 6.65
C THR A 392 -8.10 -20.48 6.16
N PRO A 393 -9.25 -19.92 6.59
CA PRO A 393 -9.82 -18.70 6.02
C PRO A 393 -8.89 -17.48 6.03
N ILE A 394 -8.07 -17.29 7.07
CA ILE A 394 -7.15 -16.14 7.17
C ILE A 394 -5.97 -16.29 6.21
N PRO A 395 -5.25 -17.43 6.19
CA PRO A 395 -4.29 -17.71 5.11
C PRO A 395 -4.88 -17.63 3.69
N ASP A 396 -6.12 -18.08 3.49
CA ASP A 396 -6.80 -17.99 2.19
C ASP A 396 -7.09 -16.54 1.80
N TRP A 397 -7.52 -15.71 2.76
CA TRP A 397 -7.70 -14.27 2.59
C TRP A 397 -6.37 -13.57 2.27
N LEU A 398 -5.30 -13.83 3.04
CA LEU A 398 -3.97 -13.26 2.81
C LEU A 398 -3.44 -13.62 1.41
N HIS A 399 -3.61 -14.87 0.98
CA HIS A 399 -3.27 -15.29 -0.37
C HIS A 399 -4.01 -14.45 -1.42
N SER A 400 -5.29 -14.16 -1.23
CA SER A 400 -6.07 -13.30 -2.14
C SER A 400 -5.57 -11.85 -2.14
N VAL A 401 -5.49 -11.20 -0.97
CA VAL A 401 -5.22 -9.75 -0.88
C VAL A 401 -3.77 -9.37 -1.18
N MET A 402 -2.83 -10.31 -1.09
CA MET A 402 -1.41 -10.06 -1.42
C MET A 402 -1.12 -10.13 -2.92
N LYS A 403 -1.95 -10.81 -3.71
CA LYS A 403 -1.76 -10.94 -5.16
C LYS A 403 -1.49 -9.60 -5.89
N PRO A 404 -2.28 -8.52 -5.67
CA PRO A 404 -2.02 -7.24 -6.34
C PRO A 404 -0.72 -6.55 -5.91
N ILE A 405 -0.16 -6.87 -4.73
CA ILE A 405 1.09 -6.28 -4.22
C ILE A 405 2.28 -6.70 -5.08
N PHE A 406 2.35 -7.98 -5.42
CA PHE A 406 3.50 -8.59 -6.10
C PHE A 406 3.35 -8.66 -7.62
N LYS A 407 2.11 -8.67 -8.14
CA LYS A 407 1.80 -8.71 -9.59
C LYS A 407 2.42 -9.94 -10.30
N TRP A 408 2.56 -11.05 -9.59
CA TRP A 408 3.01 -12.34 -10.13
C TRP A 408 1.90 -13.08 -10.88
N SER A 409 2.28 -14.11 -11.66
CA SER A 409 1.31 -15.08 -12.16
C SER A 409 0.63 -15.83 -11.01
N GLU A 410 -0.55 -16.42 -11.26
CA GLU A 410 -1.30 -17.16 -10.23
C GLU A 410 -0.49 -18.33 -9.64
N GLU A 411 0.23 -19.04 -10.51
CA GLU A 411 1.07 -20.18 -10.13
C GLU A 411 2.27 -19.72 -9.28
N GLU A 412 2.99 -18.70 -9.74
CA GLU A 412 4.14 -18.14 -9.02
C GLU A 412 3.73 -17.59 -7.65
N HIS A 413 2.60 -16.86 -7.59
CA HIS A 413 2.07 -16.33 -6.34
C HIS A 413 1.76 -17.44 -5.34
N THR A 414 1.09 -18.50 -5.79
CA THR A 414 0.73 -19.64 -4.94
C THR A 414 1.96 -20.38 -4.44
N GLN A 415 2.96 -20.63 -5.30
CA GLN A 415 4.19 -21.30 -4.91
C GLN A 415 5.00 -20.48 -3.90
N ASN A 416 5.15 -19.17 -4.13
CA ASN A 416 5.84 -18.28 -3.21
C ASN A 416 5.11 -18.14 -1.87
N TYR A 417 3.77 -18.07 -1.90
CA TYR A 417 2.95 -18.03 -0.69
C TYR A 417 3.17 -19.30 0.15
N HIS A 418 3.10 -20.49 -0.46
CA HIS A 418 3.36 -21.75 0.25
C HIS A 418 4.76 -21.78 0.88
N ARG A 419 5.80 -21.39 0.14
CA ARG A 419 7.17 -21.34 0.68
C ARG A 419 7.26 -20.38 1.87
N SER A 420 6.62 -19.22 1.78
CA SER A 420 6.63 -18.21 2.84
C SER A 420 5.90 -18.67 4.10
N GLU A 421 4.77 -19.34 3.96
CA GLU A 421 3.98 -19.85 5.07
C GLU A 421 4.75 -20.92 5.85
N ILE A 422 5.39 -21.86 5.15
CA ILE A 422 6.22 -22.88 5.78
C ILE A 422 7.42 -22.25 6.48
N MET A 423 8.08 -21.27 5.86
CA MET A 423 9.21 -20.59 6.49
C MET A 423 8.79 -19.85 7.77
N LEU A 424 7.67 -19.14 7.73
CA LEU A 424 7.12 -18.43 8.89
C LEU A 424 6.77 -19.41 10.01
N GLY A 425 6.14 -20.53 9.66
CA GLY A 425 5.86 -21.67 10.53
C GLY A 425 7.09 -22.21 11.25
N VAL A 426 8.12 -22.59 10.49
CA VAL A 426 9.35 -23.20 11.02
C VAL A 426 10.17 -22.22 11.84
N VAL A 427 10.29 -20.95 11.43
CA VAL A 427 10.97 -19.93 12.23
C VAL A 427 10.19 -19.63 13.52
N GLY A 428 8.86 -19.52 13.45
CA GLY A 428 8.03 -19.38 14.65
C GLY A 428 8.18 -20.58 15.60
N GLN A 429 8.29 -21.80 15.07
CA GLN A 429 8.55 -23.00 15.87
C GLN A 429 9.91 -22.94 16.58
N ASP A 430 10.94 -22.45 15.90
CA ASP A 430 12.26 -22.26 16.51
C ASP A 430 12.20 -21.25 17.67
N ILE A 431 11.54 -20.12 17.46
CA ILE A 431 11.37 -19.09 18.50
C ILE A 431 10.62 -19.68 19.70
N ALA A 432 9.49 -20.36 19.50
CA ALA A 432 8.74 -20.99 20.57
C ALA A 432 9.58 -22.02 21.36
N ILE A 433 10.41 -22.81 20.67
CA ILE A 433 11.35 -23.75 21.33
C ILE A 433 12.37 -23.00 22.16
N GLN A 434 12.96 -21.92 21.64
CA GLN A 434 13.95 -21.16 22.40
C GLN A 434 13.34 -20.44 23.60
N ASP A 435 12.15 -19.88 23.46
CA ASP A 435 11.43 -19.27 24.57
C ASP A 435 11.18 -20.30 25.68
N ALA A 436 10.68 -21.48 25.32
CA ALA A 436 10.46 -22.56 26.28
C ALA A 436 11.76 -23.01 26.96
N LEU A 437 12.88 -23.08 26.23
CA LEU A 437 14.19 -23.39 26.81
C LEU A 437 14.68 -22.30 27.77
N MET A 438 14.50 -21.02 27.42
CA MET A 438 14.93 -19.89 28.26
C MET A 438 14.11 -19.78 29.55
N ASN A 439 12.81 -20.05 29.47
CA ASN A 439 11.89 -19.93 30.61
C ASN A 439 11.68 -21.26 31.37
N GLY A 440 12.31 -22.36 30.93
CA GLY A 440 12.15 -23.68 31.54
C GLY A 440 10.76 -24.29 31.36
N HIS A 441 10.03 -23.89 30.32
CA HIS A 441 8.71 -24.44 29.97
C HIS A 441 8.84 -25.80 29.28
N ASN A 442 7.76 -26.59 29.30
CA ASN A 442 7.73 -27.88 28.62
C ASN A 442 7.79 -27.70 27.08
N LEU A 443 8.77 -28.33 26.45
CA LEU A 443 8.99 -28.30 25.00
C LEU A 443 7.84 -28.91 24.20
N GLU A 444 7.02 -29.77 24.79
CA GLU A 444 5.84 -30.34 24.12
C GLU A 444 4.75 -29.30 23.85
N TYR A 445 4.74 -28.18 24.60
CA TYR A 445 3.81 -27.07 24.39
C TYR A 445 4.42 -25.93 23.56
N ALA A 446 5.71 -25.99 23.25
CA ALA A 446 6.38 -25.01 22.40
C ALA A 446 5.88 -25.19 20.96
N ARG A 447 5.06 -24.26 20.48
CA ARG A 447 4.35 -24.42 19.22
C ARG A 447 4.25 -23.11 18.44
N SER A 448 4.47 -23.21 17.13
CA SER A 448 4.28 -22.09 16.20
C SER A 448 2.83 -21.65 16.11
N ASN A 449 2.59 -20.34 15.99
CA ASN A 449 1.25 -19.79 15.72
C ASN A 449 0.91 -19.71 14.21
N TRP A 450 1.79 -20.21 13.34
CA TRP A 450 1.77 -19.97 11.90
C TRP A 450 1.51 -21.23 11.07
N PHE A 451 0.44 -21.96 11.41
CA PHE A 451 -0.08 -23.05 10.57
C PHE A 451 -1.18 -22.53 9.66
N GLY A 452 -0.96 -22.56 8.35
CA GLY A 452 -1.88 -21.97 7.37
C GLY A 452 -2.38 -22.93 6.29
N ARG A 453 -2.62 -22.38 5.10
CA ARG A 453 -3.24 -23.02 3.93
C ARG A 453 -2.55 -24.30 3.52
N CYS A 454 -1.22 -24.37 3.62
CA CYS A 454 -0.44 -25.55 3.23
C CYS A 454 -0.92 -26.78 3.99
N THR A 455 -1.20 -26.63 5.29
CA THR A 455 -1.68 -27.69 6.20
C THR A 455 -2.91 -28.42 5.64
N TRP A 456 -3.73 -27.71 4.86
CA TRP A 456 -4.91 -28.26 4.23
C TRP A 456 -4.72 -28.59 2.75
N VAL A 457 -4.21 -27.65 1.95
CA VAL A 457 -4.11 -27.79 0.49
C VAL A 457 -3.09 -28.84 0.08
N LEU A 458 -2.00 -28.96 0.82
CA LEU A 458 -0.87 -29.86 0.50
C LEU A 458 -0.86 -31.12 1.37
N ARG A 459 -1.94 -31.40 2.11
CA ARG A 459 -2.04 -32.58 3.00
C ARG A 459 -1.90 -33.94 2.30
N HIS A 460 -2.19 -33.98 1.00
CA HIS A 460 -2.08 -35.16 0.15
C HIS A 460 -1.05 -34.96 -0.96
N ALA A 461 -0.23 -33.91 -0.88
CA ALA A 461 0.84 -33.70 -1.85
C ALA A 461 1.82 -34.88 -1.78
N SER A 462 2.24 -35.38 -2.95
CA SER A 462 3.22 -36.47 -3.04
C SER A 462 4.61 -36.09 -2.52
N LYS A 463 4.89 -34.79 -2.42
CA LYS A 463 6.10 -34.22 -1.81
C LYS A 463 5.68 -33.20 -0.76
N SER A 464 6.01 -33.45 0.51
CA SER A 464 5.78 -32.46 1.56
C SER A 464 6.75 -31.28 1.39
N PRO A 465 6.27 -30.03 1.38
CA PRO A 465 7.15 -28.85 1.35
C PRO A 465 8.11 -28.79 2.55
N ILE A 466 7.69 -29.33 3.70
CA ILE A 466 8.51 -29.35 4.92
C ILE A 466 9.63 -30.39 4.78
N GLU A 467 9.34 -31.56 4.21
CA GLU A 467 10.36 -32.58 3.90
C GLU A 467 11.33 -32.09 2.82
N GLN A 468 10.84 -31.31 1.85
CA GLN A 468 11.70 -30.66 0.87
C GLN A 468 12.64 -29.66 1.55
N MET A 469 12.13 -28.82 2.46
CA MET A 469 12.96 -27.89 3.25
C MET A 469 13.99 -28.66 4.10
N LYS A 470 13.60 -29.77 4.73
CA LYS A 470 14.53 -30.63 5.48
C LYS A 470 15.62 -31.19 4.57
N SER A 471 15.26 -31.61 3.36
CA SER A 471 16.21 -32.12 2.37
C SER A 471 17.16 -31.01 1.88
N GLU A 472 16.67 -29.79 1.70
CA GLU A 472 17.51 -28.61 1.40
C GLU A 472 18.52 -28.36 2.53
N LEU A 473 18.08 -28.36 3.80
CA LEU A 473 18.94 -28.22 4.97
C LEU A 473 20.03 -29.31 5.03
N LEU A 474 19.66 -30.57 4.84
CA LEU A 474 20.60 -31.69 4.91
C LEU A 474 21.61 -31.67 3.75
N ARG A 475 21.17 -31.25 2.56
CA ARG A 475 22.03 -31.14 1.37
C ARG A 475 23.03 -29.99 1.51
N ASP A 476 22.55 -28.82 1.92
CA ASP A 476 23.36 -27.59 1.93
C ASP A 476 24.14 -27.42 3.25
N GLY A 477 23.71 -28.09 4.32
CA GLY A 477 24.37 -28.08 5.62
C GLY A 477 24.55 -26.66 6.18
N SER A 478 25.77 -26.34 6.61
CA SER A 478 26.12 -25.00 7.09
C SER A 478 25.96 -23.91 6.02
N SER A 479 25.97 -24.26 4.73
CA SER A 479 25.81 -23.33 3.61
C SER A 479 24.34 -23.05 3.26
N TRP A 480 23.38 -23.66 3.96
CA TRP A 480 21.96 -23.37 3.76
C TRP A 480 21.68 -21.89 4.02
N ALA A 481 21.11 -21.21 3.03
CA ALA A 481 21.04 -19.73 3.02
C ALA A 481 20.34 -19.11 4.25
N PRO A 482 19.26 -19.69 4.81
CA PRO A 482 18.69 -19.23 6.08
C PRO A 482 19.68 -19.26 7.26
N LEU A 483 20.51 -20.30 7.38
CA LEU A 483 21.51 -20.40 8.45
C LEU A 483 22.62 -19.36 8.28
N GLN A 484 23.08 -19.14 7.05
CA GLN A 484 24.09 -18.11 6.75
C GLN A 484 23.60 -16.70 7.11
N ALA A 485 22.30 -16.44 6.96
CA ALA A 485 21.67 -15.20 7.39
C ALA A 485 21.45 -15.10 8.92
N GLY A 486 21.83 -16.14 9.68
CA GLY A 486 21.72 -16.17 11.14
C GLY A 486 20.34 -16.59 11.67
N LEU A 487 19.43 -17.07 10.82
CA LEU A 487 18.20 -17.73 11.31
C LEU A 487 18.58 -19.03 12.04
N PHE A 488 17.74 -19.46 12.99
CA PHE A 488 18.04 -20.61 13.85
C PHE A 488 19.36 -20.46 14.62
N GLY A 489 19.80 -19.22 14.87
CA GLY A 489 21.10 -18.91 15.47
C GLY A 489 22.30 -19.37 14.62
N GLY A 490 22.12 -19.62 13.32
CA GLY A 490 23.15 -20.20 12.45
C GLY A 490 23.48 -21.65 12.79
N ASN A 491 22.64 -22.34 13.58
CA ASN A 491 22.87 -23.71 14.04
C ASN A 491 21.97 -24.71 13.29
N MET A 492 22.61 -25.70 12.66
CA MET A 492 21.93 -26.73 11.87
C MET A 492 21.04 -27.65 12.72
N ASP A 493 21.48 -28.05 13.91
CA ASP A 493 20.69 -28.93 14.79
C ASP A 493 19.44 -28.20 15.29
N ARG A 494 19.57 -26.91 15.59
CA ARG A 494 18.46 -26.03 15.97
C ARG A 494 17.44 -25.92 14.83
N ALA A 495 17.90 -25.69 13.60
CA ALA A 495 17.03 -25.68 12.43
C ALA A 495 16.34 -27.04 12.20
N SER A 496 17.08 -28.15 12.27
CA SER A 496 16.51 -29.49 12.10
C SER A 496 15.45 -29.79 13.15
N LYS A 497 15.70 -29.43 14.42
CA LYS A 497 14.74 -29.61 15.51
C LYS A 497 13.46 -28.81 15.29
N ALA A 498 13.58 -27.55 14.85
CA ALA A 498 12.43 -26.71 14.54
C ALA A 498 11.61 -27.28 13.37
N ILE A 499 12.27 -27.72 12.29
CA ILE A 499 11.61 -28.36 11.15
C ILE A 499 10.86 -29.62 11.57
N ASP A 500 11.48 -30.49 12.38
CA ASP A 500 10.88 -31.75 12.82
C ASP A 500 9.69 -31.54 13.74
N SER A 501 9.81 -30.60 14.70
CA SER A 501 8.71 -30.24 15.59
C SER A 501 7.53 -29.65 14.82
N TYR A 502 7.81 -28.72 13.90
CA TYR A 502 6.78 -28.11 13.07
C TYR A 502 6.09 -29.14 12.15
N ASN A 503 6.86 -30.07 11.56
CA ASN A 503 6.31 -31.12 10.70
C ASN A 503 5.34 -32.06 11.45
N ASN A 504 5.68 -32.41 12.69
CA ASN A 504 4.83 -33.26 13.52
C ASN A 504 3.48 -32.58 13.79
N ASP A 505 3.50 -31.32 14.24
CA ASP A 505 2.29 -30.55 14.52
C ASP A 505 1.46 -30.29 13.27
N TYR A 506 2.13 -30.01 12.14
CA TYR A 506 1.49 -29.83 10.84
C TYR A 506 0.68 -31.06 10.44
N HIS A 507 1.25 -32.27 10.58
CA HIS A 507 0.53 -33.51 10.27
C HIS A 507 -0.59 -33.83 11.27
N GLN A 508 -0.41 -33.48 12.55
CA GLN A 508 -1.47 -33.64 13.54
C GLN A 508 -2.68 -32.74 13.22
N LEU A 509 -2.46 -31.45 12.93
CA LEU A 509 -3.51 -30.51 12.54
C LEU A 509 -4.20 -30.92 11.24
N SER A 510 -3.42 -31.37 10.26
CA SER A 510 -3.96 -31.82 8.98
C SER A 510 -4.94 -33.01 9.13
N ARG A 511 -4.72 -33.86 10.15
CA ARG A 511 -5.59 -35.00 10.46
C ARG A 511 -6.78 -34.62 11.35
N SER A 512 -6.59 -33.75 12.34
CA SER A 512 -7.62 -33.40 13.32
C SER A 512 -8.78 -32.60 12.70
N ARG A 513 -8.55 -31.92 11.56
CA ARG A 513 -9.50 -30.95 10.97
C ARG A 513 -9.92 -29.84 11.94
N ALA A 514 -9.15 -29.65 13.01
CA ALA A 514 -9.39 -28.70 14.08
C ALA A 514 -8.14 -27.83 14.22
N PHE A 515 -8.34 -26.53 14.03
CA PHE A 515 -7.40 -25.46 14.34
C PHE A 515 -7.89 -24.74 15.58
#